data_AF-C3ZRU2-F1
#
_entry.id   AF-C3ZRU2-F1
#
_cell.length_a   1.000
_cell.length_b   1.000
_cell.length_c   1.000
_cell.angle_alpha   90.00
_cell.angle_beta   90.00
_cell.angle_gamma   90.00
#
_symmetry.space_group_name_H-M   'P 1'
#
loop_
_entity.id
_entity.type
_entity.pdbx_description
1 polymer ?
#
loop_
_entity_poly.entity_id
_entity_poly.type
_entity_poly.pdbx_seq_one_letter_code
_entity_poly.pdbx_strand_id
1 'polypeptide(L)'
;MIKVVFFSPGATFKVMSHEATKMCLMFSKPPVPSAEESRSLIEGVEKSVLAMVSTFYSLPKDQGMTLRKSVQLSVMSVVDELQDLVNHIIKNVGKGSSAQLFATGSVWECCNHFSRLPKDNKEAVLLIIRNTSSLVQDALQEIEEARDNDAGITSLDQLQLEDSEDPDNREQCWTESDKALMAPCLGLVKATKACLKKISGAVKTCGKCDTLERIAQLDDMADVVNQTSPHVDDTVLSLYPPMDHSAVRTNALALSGVLKNALDMAKSSHFTSEADSSWLQFLQNAVDHNIDKVRNLTQDHNSS
;
A
#
# COMPACT_ATOMS: atom_id res chain seq x y z
N MET A 1 29.47 -12.69 20.92
CA MET A 1 29.29 -11.56 19.98
C MET A 1 29.89 -11.96 18.64
N ILE A 2 29.15 -12.73 17.83
CA ILE A 2 29.61 -13.15 16.51
C ILE A 2 29.41 -11.94 15.60
N LYS A 3 30.52 -11.29 15.22
CA LYS A 3 30.53 -10.34 14.11
C LYS A 3 30.23 -11.14 12.85
N VAL A 4 28.97 -11.16 12.43
CA VAL A 4 28.60 -11.58 11.07
C VAL A 4 29.36 -10.65 10.14
N VAL A 5 30.21 -11.24 9.29
CA VAL A 5 30.93 -10.53 8.24
C VAL A 5 29.87 -9.92 7.34
N PHE A 6 29.61 -8.63 7.51
CA PHE A 6 28.68 -7.88 6.68
C PHE A 6 29.23 -7.87 5.25
N PHE A 7 28.69 -8.72 4.39
CA PHE A 7 28.50 -8.33 3.00
C PHE A 7 27.70 -7.03 3.05
N SER A 8 28.23 -5.95 2.47
CA SER A 8 27.46 -4.71 2.31
C SER A 8 26.21 -5.06 1.51
N PRO A 9 25.00 -4.99 2.10
CA PRO A 9 23.79 -5.42 1.42
C PRO A 9 23.61 -4.76 0.05
N GLY A 10 23.92 -3.46 -0.06
CA GLY A 10 23.87 -2.74 -1.33
C GLY A 10 24.89 -3.20 -2.39
N ALA A 11 26.02 -3.79 -2.00
CA ALA A 11 26.97 -4.34 -2.95
C ALA A 11 26.39 -5.56 -3.68
N THR A 12 25.63 -6.39 -2.97
CA THR A 12 25.02 -7.61 -3.51
C THR A 12 24.01 -7.29 -4.63
N PHE A 13 23.11 -6.33 -4.41
CA PHE A 13 22.12 -5.92 -5.42
C PHE A 13 22.78 -5.24 -6.62
N LYS A 14 23.89 -4.52 -6.41
CA LYS A 14 24.68 -3.97 -7.52
C LYS A 14 25.32 -5.07 -8.38
N VAL A 15 25.87 -6.11 -7.76
CA VAL A 15 26.41 -7.26 -8.49
C VAL A 15 25.31 -7.94 -9.31
N MET A 16 24.12 -8.12 -8.73
CA MET A 16 22.96 -8.67 -9.44
C MET A 16 22.58 -7.85 -10.69
N SER A 17 22.53 -6.53 -10.57
CA SER A 17 22.30 -5.63 -11.71
C SER A 17 23.36 -5.80 -12.82
N HIS A 18 24.64 -5.96 -12.45
CA HIS A 18 25.71 -6.22 -13.40
C HIS A 18 25.60 -7.58 -14.09
N GLU A 19 25.26 -8.64 -13.35
CA GLU A 19 25.06 -9.97 -13.92
C GLU A 19 23.86 -10.00 -14.88
N ALA A 20 22.76 -9.33 -14.55
CA ALA A 20 21.61 -9.16 -15.43
C ALA A 20 22.01 -8.46 -16.76
N THR A 21 22.80 -7.39 -16.69
CA THR A 21 23.32 -6.70 -17.89
C THR A 21 24.20 -7.60 -18.72
N LYS A 22 25.13 -8.31 -18.09
CA LYS A 22 26.05 -9.22 -18.77
C LYS A 22 25.27 -10.30 -19.51
N MET A 23 24.31 -10.93 -18.84
CA MET A 23 23.44 -11.95 -19.43
C MET A 23 22.64 -11.38 -20.61
N CYS A 24 22.01 -10.21 -20.46
CA CYS A 24 21.32 -9.54 -21.56
C CYS A 24 22.25 -9.32 -22.76
N LEU A 25 23.40 -8.67 -22.57
CA LEU A 25 24.27 -8.31 -23.69
C LEU A 25 24.83 -9.55 -24.41
N MET A 26 25.24 -10.57 -23.68
CA MET A 26 25.84 -11.78 -24.25
C MET A 26 24.87 -12.58 -25.12
N PHE A 27 23.56 -12.58 -24.80
CA PHE A 27 22.55 -13.28 -25.61
C PHE A 27 21.81 -12.37 -26.61
N SER A 28 22.16 -11.08 -26.68
CA SER A 28 21.47 -10.11 -27.55
C SER A 28 21.83 -10.24 -29.03
N LYS A 29 23.01 -10.74 -29.39
CA LYS A 29 23.48 -10.82 -30.78
C LYS A 29 24.37 -12.04 -30.98
N PRO A 30 24.52 -12.55 -32.21
CA PRO A 30 25.45 -13.62 -32.50
C PRO A 30 26.91 -13.10 -32.53
N PRO A 31 27.91 -13.97 -32.26
CA PRO A 31 27.75 -15.34 -31.80
C PRO A 31 27.24 -15.38 -30.36
N VAL A 32 26.29 -16.27 -30.09
CA VAL A 32 25.82 -16.49 -28.72
C VAL A 32 26.88 -17.29 -27.93
N PRO A 33 26.89 -17.20 -26.60
CA PRO A 33 27.89 -17.86 -25.79
C PRO A 33 27.87 -19.38 -25.97
N SER A 34 29.03 -20.01 -25.90
CA SER A 34 29.15 -21.47 -25.84
C SER A 34 28.43 -22.04 -24.61
N ALA A 35 28.27 -23.37 -24.56
CA ALA A 35 27.66 -24.04 -23.42
C ALA A 35 28.46 -23.84 -22.11
N GLU A 36 29.78 -23.68 -22.19
CA GLU A 36 30.64 -23.43 -21.03
C GLU A 36 30.53 -21.97 -20.56
N GLU A 37 30.57 -21.01 -21.48
CA GLU A 37 30.36 -19.59 -21.16
C GLU A 37 28.95 -19.33 -20.61
N SER A 38 27.93 -20.00 -21.18
CA SER A 38 26.55 -19.93 -20.69
C SER A 38 26.44 -20.45 -19.26
N ARG A 39 27.09 -21.58 -18.93
CA ARG A 39 27.15 -22.10 -17.56
C ARG A 39 27.80 -21.09 -16.62
N SER A 40 28.92 -20.50 -17.01
CA SER A 40 29.61 -19.49 -16.19
C SER A 40 28.75 -18.23 -15.96
N LEU A 41 27.97 -17.79 -16.96
CA LEU A 41 27.01 -16.68 -16.81
C LEU A 41 25.91 -17.01 -15.81
N ILE A 42 25.30 -18.20 -15.94
CA ILE A 42 24.24 -18.67 -15.04
C ILE A 42 24.75 -18.79 -13.61
N GLU A 43 25.95 -19.37 -13.40
CA GLU A 43 26.56 -19.47 -12.08
C GLU A 43 26.77 -18.10 -11.42
N GLY A 44 27.11 -17.05 -12.19
CA GLY A 44 27.23 -15.68 -11.68
C GLY A 44 25.91 -15.13 -11.16
N VAL A 45 24.84 -15.35 -11.92
CA VAL A 45 23.47 -14.98 -11.53
C VAL A 45 23.02 -15.76 -10.29
N GLU A 46 23.21 -17.08 -10.27
CA GLU A 46 22.84 -17.95 -9.13
C GLU A 46 23.56 -17.53 -7.85
N LYS A 47 24.87 -17.25 -7.92
CA LYS A 47 25.65 -16.75 -6.77
C LYS A 47 25.12 -15.41 -6.27
N SER A 48 24.72 -14.52 -7.19
CA SER A 48 24.15 -13.21 -6.85
C SER A 48 22.80 -13.34 -6.17
N VAL A 49 21.91 -14.18 -6.69
CA VAL A 49 20.62 -14.51 -6.07
C VAL A 49 20.81 -15.11 -4.68
N LEU A 50 21.70 -16.10 -4.55
CA LEU A 50 22.00 -16.73 -3.26
C LEU A 50 22.51 -15.72 -2.24
N ALA A 51 23.36 -14.78 -2.65
CA ALA A 51 23.86 -13.72 -1.79
C ALA A 51 22.74 -12.74 -1.34
N MET A 52 21.81 -12.37 -2.22
CA MET A 52 20.66 -11.53 -1.85
C MET A 52 19.73 -12.24 -0.87
N VAL A 53 19.41 -13.50 -1.14
CA VAL A 53 18.59 -14.34 -0.25
C VAL A 53 19.27 -14.54 1.10
N SER A 54 20.59 -14.76 1.11
CA SER A 54 21.37 -14.87 2.34
C SER A 54 21.36 -13.57 3.15
N THR A 55 21.40 -12.42 2.47
CA THR A 55 21.29 -11.10 3.09
C THR A 55 19.97 -10.97 3.83
N PHE A 56 18.85 -11.36 3.21
CA PHE A 56 17.55 -11.42 3.87
C PHE A 56 17.53 -12.37 5.07
N TYR A 57 18.03 -13.60 4.94
CA TYR A 57 18.03 -14.56 6.05
C TYR A 57 18.97 -14.17 7.20
N SER A 58 19.96 -13.32 6.95
CA SER A 58 20.83 -12.76 7.98
C SER A 58 20.17 -11.64 8.81
N LEU A 59 19.04 -11.09 8.37
CA LEU A 59 18.29 -10.07 9.11
C LEU A 59 17.54 -10.73 10.28
N PRO A 60 17.89 -10.42 11.55
CA PRO A 60 17.23 -11.01 12.70
C PRO A 60 15.76 -10.59 12.81
N LYS A 61 14.92 -11.49 13.30
CA LYS A 61 13.50 -11.17 13.56
C LYS A 61 13.32 -10.11 14.65
N ASP A 62 14.29 -10.00 15.56
CA ASP A 62 14.30 -8.97 16.62
C ASP A 62 14.45 -7.54 16.09
N GLN A 63 14.83 -7.35 14.82
CA GLN A 63 14.88 -6.04 14.18
C GLN A 63 13.51 -5.57 13.65
N GLY A 64 12.46 -6.37 13.85
CA GLY A 64 11.09 -6.06 13.47
C GLY A 64 10.62 -6.78 12.21
N MET A 65 9.39 -7.26 12.27
CA MET A 65 8.77 -8.03 11.20
C MET A 65 8.42 -7.17 10.00
N THR A 66 8.10 -5.89 10.23
CA THR A 66 7.79 -4.93 9.17
C THR A 66 9.01 -4.66 8.28
N LEU A 67 10.15 -4.31 8.89
CA LEU A 67 11.42 -4.15 8.16
C LEU A 67 11.79 -5.42 7.40
N ARG A 68 11.67 -6.57 8.07
CA ARG A 68 11.98 -7.85 7.47
C ARG A 68 11.10 -8.16 6.26
N LYS A 69 9.81 -7.82 6.31
CA LYS A 69 8.88 -7.95 5.18
C LYS A 69 9.28 -7.02 4.03
N SER A 70 9.69 -5.78 4.29
CA SER A 70 10.19 -4.87 3.24
C SER A 70 11.41 -5.43 2.50
N VAL A 71 12.40 -5.97 3.24
CA VAL A 71 13.58 -6.60 2.64
C VAL A 71 13.20 -7.86 1.86
N GLN A 72 12.30 -8.69 2.41
CA GLN A 72 11.81 -9.90 1.75
C GLN A 72 11.19 -9.57 0.38
N LEU A 73 10.25 -8.62 0.36
CA LEU A 73 9.56 -8.22 -0.86
C LEU A 73 10.54 -7.67 -1.89
N SER A 74 11.52 -6.86 -1.48
CA SER A 74 12.54 -6.35 -2.40
C SER A 74 13.40 -7.46 -3.01
N VAL A 75 13.77 -8.50 -2.25
CA VAL A 75 14.48 -9.67 -2.80
C VAL A 75 13.59 -10.43 -3.78
N MET A 76 12.32 -10.65 -3.43
CA MET A 76 11.37 -11.34 -4.30
C MET A 76 11.18 -10.60 -5.63
N SER A 77 10.96 -9.29 -5.60
CA SER A 77 10.80 -8.47 -6.82
C SER A 77 12.01 -8.58 -7.75
N VAL A 78 13.24 -8.57 -7.23
CA VAL A 78 14.43 -8.74 -8.09
C VAL A 78 14.46 -10.12 -8.74
N VAL A 79 14.04 -11.17 -8.03
CA VAL A 79 13.99 -12.54 -8.55
C VAL A 79 12.89 -12.70 -9.60
N ASP A 80 11.72 -12.09 -9.39
CA ASP A 80 10.62 -12.10 -10.36
C ASP A 80 11.01 -11.39 -11.66
N GLU A 81 11.58 -10.18 -11.58
CA GLU A 81 12.05 -9.45 -12.76
C GLU A 81 13.22 -10.17 -13.48
N LEU A 82 14.06 -10.87 -12.72
CA LEU A 82 15.10 -11.72 -13.31
C LEU A 82 14.51 -12.88 -14.09
N GLN A 83 13.47 -13.53 -13.56
CA GLN A 83 12.78 -14.62 -14.23
C GLN A 83 12.19 -14.13 -15.56
N ASP A 84 11.59 -12.94 -15.56
CA ASP A 84 11.07 -12.30 -16.77
C ASP A 84 12.17 -11.98 -17.79
N LEU A 85 13.31 -11.43 -17.34
CA LEU A 85 14.47 -11.22 -18.20
C LEU A 85 14.95 -12.53 -18.86
N VAL A 86 15.11 -13.60 -18.08
CA VAL A 86 15.54 -14.91 -18.59
C VAL A 86 14.53 -15.45 -19.61
N ASN A 87 13.23 -15.33 -19.34
CA ASN A 87 12.18 -15.72 -20.27
C ASN A 87 12.25 -14.95 -21.60
N HIS A 88 12.53 -13.64 -21.55
CA HIS A 88 12.71 -12.82 -22.75
C HIS A 88 13.96 -13.20 -23.54
N ILE A 89 15.07 -13.50 -22.85
CA ILE A 89 16.30 -13.97 -23.47
C ILE A 89 16.07 -15.29 -24.19
N ILE A 90 15.45 -16.29 -23.53
CA ILE A 90 15.18 -17.62 -24.13
C ILE A 90 14.33 -17.50 -25.40
N LYS A 91 13.33 -16.61 -25.40
CA LYS A 91 12.47 -16.39 -26.57
C LYS A 91 13.18 -15.69 -27.74
N ASN A 92 14.24 -14.92 -27.48
CA ASN A 92 14.87 -14.02 -28.46
C ASN A 92 16.39 -14.22 -28.61
N VAL A 93 16.89 -15.41 -28.30
CA VAL A 93 18.34 -15.73 -28.31
C VAL A 93 18.99 -15.30 -29.61
N GLY A 94 20.05 -14.50 -29.50
CA GLY A 94 20.87 -14.03 -30.62
C GLY A 94 20.17 -13.03 -31.56
N LYS A 95 18.92 -12.63 -31.28
CA LYS A 95 18.19 -11.62 -32.07
C LYS A 95 18.25 -10.26 -31.39
N GLY A 96 18.22 -10.26 -30.06
CA GLY A 96 18.07 -9.05 -29.26
C GLY A 96 16.68 -8.47 -29.42
N SER A 97 16.14 -7.88 -28.36
CA SER A 97 14.82 -7.24 -28.43
C SER A 97 14.74 -6.05 -27.50
N SER A 98 13.90 -5.08 -27.85
CA SER A 98 13.53 -3.98 -26.94
C SER A 98 12.94 -4.51 -25.63
N ALA A 99 12.15 -5.58 -25.70
CA ALA A 99 11.59 -6.25 -24.53
C ALA A 99 12.68 -6.79 -23.57
N GLN A 100 13.76 -7.35 -24.11
CA GLN A 100 14.89 -7.82 -23.31
C GLN A 100 15.64 -6.67 -22.61
N LEU A 101 15.83 -5.55 -23.31
CA LEU A 101 16.42 -4.35 -22.73
C LEU A 101 15.52 -3.75 -21.64
N PHE A 102 14.21 -3.73 -21.88
CA PHE A 102 13.21 -3.29 -20.90
C PHE A 102 13.24 -4.15 -19.64
N ALA A 103 13.19 -5.48 -19.79
CA ALA A 103 13.27 -6.42 -18.66
C ALA A 103 14.58 -6.28 -17.87
N THR A 104 15.70 -6.00 -18.55
CA THR A 104 16.98 -5.69 -17.88
C THR A 104 16.87 -4.40 -17.06
N GLY A 105 16.20 -3.38 -17.60
CA GLY A 105 15.90 -2.14 -16.89
C GLY A 105 15.04 -2.35 -15.64
N SER A 106 14.03 -3.21 -15.70
CA SER A 106 13.20 -3.56 -14.54
C SER A 106 14.02 -4.20 -13.41
N VAL A 107 14.93 -5.13 -13.74
CA VAL A 107 15.86 -5.71 -12.76
C VAL A 107 16.74 -4.62 -12.13
N TRP A 108 17.24 -3.67 -12.92
CA TRP A 108 18.03 -2.55 -12.39
C TRP A 108 17.23 -1.67 -11.45
N GLU A 109 16.00 -1.34 -11.79
CA GLU A 109 15.12 -0.53 -10.94
C GLU A 109 14.90 -1.19 -9.58
N CYS A 110 14.57 -2.49 -9.57
CA CYS A 110 14.43 -3.27 -8.34
C CYS A 110 15.74 -3.32 -7.54
N CYS A 111 16.89 -3.51 -8.19
CA CYS A 111 18.18 -3.50 -7.51
C CYS A 111 18.52 -2.13 -6.90
N ASN A 112 18.22 -1.05 -7.61
CA ASN A 112 18.45 0.31 -7.14
C ASN A 112 17.51 0.69 -5.99
N HIS A 113 16.28 0.16 -6.00
CA HIS A 113 15.31 0.35 -4.93
C HIS A 113 15.84 -0.09 -3.56
N PHE A 114 16.68 -1.12 -3.52
CA PHE A 114 17.26 -1.63 -2.27
C PHE A 114 17.96 -0.55 -1.45
N SER A 115 18.64 0.40 -2.10
CA SER A 115 19.34 1.52 -1.43
C SER A 115 18.40 2.50 -0.72
N ARG A 116 17.11 2.47 -1.05
CA ARG A 116 16.04 3.32 -0.50
C ARG A 116 15.18 2.60 0.53
N LEU A 117 15.48 1.33 0.82
CA LEU A 117 14.75 0.57 1.83
C LEU A 117 14.91 1.20 3.22
N PRO A 118 13.91 1.02 4.09
CA PRO A 118 14.01 1.36 5.49
C PRO A 118 15.25 0.75 6.16
N LYS A 119 15.91 1.50 7.03
CA LYS A 119 17.11 1.06 7.74
C LYS A 119 16.80 0.43 9.10
N ASP A 120 15.65 0.75 9.67
CA ASP A 120 15.14 0.21 10.91
C ASP A 120 13.62 -0.03 10.83
N ASN A 121 13.05 -0.65 11.86
CA ASN A 121 11.62 -0.95 11.87
C ASN A 121 10.76 0.32 11.90
N LYS A 122 11.22 1.38 12.55
CA LYS A 122 10.51 2.67 12.62
C LYS A 122 10.35 3.27 11.22
N GLU A 123 11.42 3.33 10.44
CA GLU A 123 11.36 3.80 9.05
C GLU A 123 10.43 2.91 8.20
N ALA A 124 10.40 1.60 8.46
CA ALA A 124 9.55 0.66 7.73
C ALA A 124 8.06 0.88 8.02
N VAL A 125 7.70 1.08 9.30
CA VAL A 125 6.34 1.43 9.71
C VAL A 125 5.92 2.79 9.18
N LEU A 126 6.81 3.79 9.22
CA LEU A 126 6.53 5.11 8.64
C LEU A 126 6.30 5.04 7.14
N LEU A 127 7.03 4.18 6.42
CA LEU A 127 6.80 3.95 5.00
C LEU A 127 5.42 3.35 4.73
N ILE A 128 4.97 2.38 5.53
CA ILE A 128 3.61 1.82 5.46
C ILE A 128 2.57 2.91 5.68
N ILE A 129 2.68 3.67 6.79
CA ILE A 129 1.72 4.74 7.09
C ILE A 129 1.66 5.76 5.95
N ARG A 130 2.80 6.11 5.36
CA ARG A 130 2.86 7.03 4.22
C ARG A 130 2.15 6.46 3.00
N ASN A 131 2.43 5.21 2.63
CA ASN A 131 1.81 4.56 1.47
C ASN A 131 0.30 4.45 1.65
N THR A 132 -0.16 3.99 2.82
CA THR A 132 -1.59 3.94 3.17
C THR A 132 -2.23 5.32 3.17
N SER A 133 -1.54 6.36 3.68
CA SER A 133 -2.06 7.74 3.65
C SER A 133 -2.23 8.26 2.23
N SER A 134 -1.36 7.87 1.30
CA SER A 134 -1.51 8.20 -0.13
C SER A 134 -2.74 7.50 -0.72
N LEU A 135 -2.92 6.20 -0.50
CA LEU A 135 -4.09 5.48 -1.01
C LEU A 135 -5.42 6.07 -0.49
N VAL A 136 -5.49 6.36 0.82
CA VAL A 136 -6.67 7.00 1.42
C VAL A 136 -6.91 8.41 0.86
N GLN A 137 -5.84 9.14 0.55
CA GLN A 137 -5.95 10.45 -0.09
C GLN A 137 -6.50 10.34 -1.51
N ASP A 138 -6.03 9.38 -2.28
CA ASP A 138 -6.43 9.16 -3.67
C ASP A 138 -7.90 8.74 -3.71
N ALA A 139 -8.31 7.76 -2.90
CA ALA A 139 -9.71 7.32 -2.80
C ALA A 139 -10.66 8.45 -2.34
N LEU A 140 -10.22 9.31 -1.41
CA LEU A 140 -11.00 10.47 -0.97
C LEU A 140 -11.13 11.52 -2.09
N GLN A 141 -10.06 11.78 -2.82
CA GLN A 141 -10.08 12.73 -3.93
C GLN A 141 -10.98 12.22 -5.06
N GLU A 142 -10.87 10.94 -5.40
CA GLU A 142 -11.67 10.30 -6.46
C GLU A 142 -13.18 10.45 -6.21
N ILE A 143 -13.65 10.16 -4.99
CA ILE A 143 -15.08 10.28 -4.66
C ILE A 143 -15.54 11.72 -4.51
N GLU A 144 -14.67 12.63 -4.05
CA GLU A 144 -14.99 14.06 -4.00
C GLU A 144 -15.13 14.65 -5.41
N GLU A 145 -14.23 14.29 -6.33
CA GLU A 145 -14.32 14.68 -7.75
C GLU A 145 -15.57 14.08 -8.41
N ALA A 146 -15.88 12.81 -8.16
CA ALA A 146 -17.08 12.17 -8.69
C ALA A 146 -18.36 12.89 -8.23
N ARG A 147 -18.46 13.23 -6.93
CA ARG A 147 -19.58 14.00 -6.37
C ARG A 147 -19.70 15.39 -6.99
N ASP A 148 -18.59 16.10 -7.13
CA ASP A 148 -18.60 17.47 -7.64
C ASP A 148 -18.96 17.51 -9.14
N ASN A 149 -18.62 16.46 -9.90
CA ASN A 149 -19.04 16.29 -11.29
C ASN A 149 -20.54 15.99 -11.43
N ASP A 150 -21.14 15.20 -10.54
CA ASP A 150 -22.59 14.96 -10.49
C ASP A 150 -23.38 16.25 -10.18
N ALA A 151 -22.87 17.08 -9.28
CA ALA A 151 -23.47 18.39 -8.96
C ALA A 151 -23.43 19.39 -10.15
N GLY A 152 -22.60 19.12 -11.17
CA GLY A 152 -22.46 19.92 -12.38
C GLY A 152 -23.44 19.58 -13.50
N ILE A 153 -24.23 18.50 -13.38
CA ILE A 153 -25.31 18.17 -14.31
C ILE A 153 -26.38 19.25 -14.14
N THR A 154 -26.48 20.15 -15.12
CA THR A 154 -27.40 21.29 -15.04
C THR A 154 -28.84 20.79 -14.95
N SER A 155 -29.74 21.53 -14.31
CA SER A 155 -31.18 21.19 -14.33
C SER A 155 -31.75 21.06 -15.76
N LEU A 156 -31.06 21.58 -16.78
CA LEU A 156 -31.42 21.37 -18.19
C LEU A 156 -31.05 19.97 -18.70
N ASP A 157 -29.91 19.42 -18.25
CA ASP A 157 -29.49 18.04 -18.56
C ASP A 157 -30.29 17.01 -17.76
N GLN A 158 -30.67 17.31 -16.51
CA GLN A 158 -31.61 16.48 -15.74
C GLN A 158 -32.99 16.38 -16.41
N LEU A 159 -33.50 17.48 -16.98
CA LEU A 159 -34.76 17.45 -17.75
C LEU A 159 -34.63 16.65 -19.06
N GLN A 160 -33.45 16.59 -19.67
CA GLN A 160 -33.19 15.75 -20.85
C GLN A 160 -32.97 14.26 -20.51
N LEU A 161 -32.48 13.97 -19.30
CA LEU A 161 -32.38 12.61 -18.76
C LEU A 161 -33.74 12.09 -18.26
N GLU A 162 -34.63 12.97 -17.77
CA GLU A 162 -36.01 12.61 -17.44
C GLU A 162 -36.82 12.19 -18.68
N ASP A 163 -36.55 12.80 -19.84
CA ASP A 163 -37.16 12.47 -21.15
C ASP A 163 -36.45 11.30 -21.87
N SER A 164 -35.35 10.78 -21.30
CA SER A 164 -34.76 9.53 -21.75
C SER A 164 -35.52 8.35 -21.13
N GLU A 165 -36.26 7.60 -21.96
CA GLU A 165 -36.98 6.37 -21.58
C GLU A 165 -36.04 5.19 -21.27
N ASP A 166 -34.76 5.45 -21.02
CA ASP A 166 -33.77 4.41 -20.73
C ASP A 166 -33.66 4.22 -19.20
N PRO A 167 -34.29 3.19 -18.61
CA PRO A 167 -34.27 2.96 -17.17
C PRO A 167 -32.85 2.80 -16.61
N ASP A 168 -31.87 2.39 -17.43
CA ASP A 168 -30.47 2.23 -17.03
C ASP A 168 -29.78 3.57 -16.69
N ASN A 169 -30.26 4.71 -17.20
CA ASN A 169 -29.67 6.03 -16.91
C ASN A 169 -30.05 6.58 -15.52
N ARG A 170 -31.18 6.15 -14.94
CA ARG A 170 -31.65 6.62 -13.62
C ARG A 170 -30.96 5.92 -12.46
N GLU A 171 -30.48 4.69 -12.67
CA GLU A 171 -29.75 3.90 -11.66
C GLU A 171 -28.30 4.39 -11.45
N GLN A 172 -27.81 5.31 -12.29
CA GLN A 172 -26.44 5.81 -12.29
C GLN A 172 -26.26 7.15 -11.54
N CYS A 173 -27.32 7.75 -10.99
CA CYS A 173 -27.26 9.03 -10.30
C CYS A 173 -27.44 8.88 -8.78
N TRP A 174 -26.85 9.78 -7.99
CA TRP A 174 -27.08 9.84 -6.55
C TRP A 174 -28.44 10.46 -6.21
N THR A 175 -29.21 9.75 -5.40
CA THR A 175 -30.43 10.30 -4.79
C THR A 175 -30.10 11.29 -3.66
N GLU A 176 -31.06 12.08 -3.22
CA GLU A 176 -30.87 12.97 -2.05
C GLU A 176 -30.58 12.19 -0.77
N SER A 177 -31.11 10.96 -0.64
CA SER A 177 -30.80 10.06 0.47
C SER A 177 -29.33 9.62 0.42
N ASP A 178 -28.82 9.32 -0.78
CA ASP A 178 -27.42 8.93 -1.00
C ASP A 178 -26.47 10.09 -0.68
N LYS A 179 -26.81 11.30 -1.14
CA LYS A 179 -26.03 12.52 -0.84
C LYS A 179 -25.99 12.80 0.66
N ALA A 180 -27.10 12.59 1.37
CA ALA A 180 -27.14 12.74 2.82
C ALA A 180 -26.22 11.72 3.53
N LEU A 181 -26.18 10.47 3.04
CA LEU A 181 -25.33 9.41 3.59
C LEU A 181 -23.84 9.57 3.24
N MET A 182 -23.54 10.19 2.10
CA MET A 182 -22.17 10.43 1.64
C MET A 182 -21.40 11.33 2.62
N ALA A 183 -22.01 12.39 3.14
CA ALA A 183 -21.34 13.35 4.03
C ALA A 183 -20.69 12.70 5.28
N PRO A 184 -21.41 11.90 6.11
CA PRO A 184 -20.77 11.22 7.24
C PRO A 184 -19.78 10.13 6.83
N CYS A 185 -19.96 9.45 5.68
CA CYS A 185 -18.99 8.47 5.18
C CYS A 185 -17.66 9.14 4.78
N LEU A 186 -17.71 10.26 4.05
CA LEU A 186 -16.53 11.06 3.75
C LEU A 186 -15.91 11.67 5.02
N GLY A 187 -16.73 12.00 6.01
CA GLY A 187 -16.27 12.40 7.34
C GLY A 187 -15.42 11.30 8.01
N LEU A 188 -15.82 10.03 7.86
CA LEU A 188 -15.07 8.88 8.36
C LEU A 188 -13.75 8.68 7.61
N VAL A 189 -13.74 8.78 6.28
CA VAL A 189 -12.50 8.71 5.46
C VAL A 189 -11.54 9.85 5.82
N LYS A 190 -12.06 11.07 6.04
CA LYS A 190 -11.27 12.20 6.54
C LYS A 190 -10.72 11.96 7.94
N ALA A 191 -11.48 11.30 8.82
CA ALA A 191 -10.99 10.86 10.12
C ALA A 191 -9.86 9.83 9.99
N THR A 192 -9.97 8.86 9.06
CA THR A 192 -8.87 7.91 8.73
C THR A 192 -7.59 8.66 8.38
N LYS A 193 -7.65 9.60 7.43
CA LYS A 193 -6.50 10.41 7.02
C LYS A 193 -5.89 11.18 8.20
N ALA A 194 -6.73 11.75 9.07
CA ALA A 194 -6.28 12.47 10.26
C ALA A 194 -5.61 11.54 11.29
N CYS A 195 -6.16 10.33 11.51
CA CYS A 195 -5.57 9.29 12.36
C CYS A 195 -4.17 8.91 11.85
N LEU A 196 -4.05 8.54 10.57
CA LEU A 196 -2.77 8.16 9.96
C LEU A 196 -1.74 9.29 10.09
N LYS A 197 -2.15 10.54 9.84
CA LYS A 197 -1.27 11.71 10.00
C LYS A 197 -0.77 11.89 11.43
N LYS A 198 -1.66 11.77 12.44
CA LYS A 198 -1.30 11.93 13.85
C LYS A 198 -0.42 10.79 14.35
N ILE A 199 -0.78 9.56 14.03
CA ILE A 199 0.01 8.36 14.36
C ILE A 199 1.40 8.44 13.72
N SER A 200 1.49 8.81 12.43
CA SER A 200 2.77 9.03 11.75
C SER A 200 3.64 10.06 12.50
N GLY A 201 3.05 11.18 12.93
CA GLY A 201 3.75 12.20 13.71
C GLY A 201 4.27 11.69 15.06
N ALA A 202 3.46 10.91 15.76
CA ALA A 202 3.81 10.30 17.04
C ALA A 202 4.94 9.27 16.89
N VAL A 203 4.82 8.34 15.94
CA VAL A 203 5.87 7.36 15.60
C VAL A 203 7.16 8.07 15.19
N LYS A 204 7.08 9.10 14.35
CA LYS A 204 8.25 9.85 13.89
C LYS A 204 9.01 10.51 15.05
N THR A 205 8.28 11.13 15.99
CA THR A 205 8.89 11.86 17.11
C THR A 205 9.38 10.92 18.22
N CYS A 206 8.56 9.94 18.60
CA CYS A 206 8.73 9.18 19.84
C CYS A 206 9.00 7.68 19.62
N GLY A 207 8.77 7.15 18.42
CA GLY A 207 8.99 5.74 18.10
C GLY A 207 10.46 5.34 18.24
N LYS A 208 10.70 4.18 18.86
CA LYS A 208 12.02 3.62 19.17
C LYS A 208 12.08 2.12 18.86
N CYS A 209 13.24 1.66 18.40
CA CYS A 209 13.53 0.24 18.11
C CYS A 209 14.61 -0.31 19.06
N ASP A 210 14.57 0.06 20.35
CA ASP A 210 15.59 -0.30 21.33
C ASP A 210 15.25 -1.55 22.18
N THR A 211 14.00 -1.98 22.17
CA THR A 211 13.53 -3.17 22.91
C THR A 211 12.54 -3.98 22.07
N LEU A 212 12.47 -5.29 22.30
CA LEU A 212 11.56 -6.20 21.58
C LEU A 212 10.09 -5.77 21.70
N GLU A 213 9.67 -5.32 22.88
CA GLU A 213 8.31 -4.85 23.13
C GLU A 213 7.95 -3.63 22.28
N ARG A 214 8.83 -2.64 22.21
CA ARG A 214 8.60 -1.43 21.39
C ARG A 214 8.62 -1.72 19.90
N ILE A 215 9.47 -2.66 19.47
CA ILE A 215 9.49 -3.15 18.09
C ILE A 215 8.18 -3.86 17.75
N ALA A 216 7.66 -4.71 18.63
CA ALA A 216 6.37 -5.37 18.46
C ALA A 216 5.22 -4.35 18.37
N GLN A 217 5.19 -3.33 19.23
CA GLN A 217 4.18 -2.26 19.16
C GLN A 217 4.21 -1.50 17.81
N LEU A 218 5.40 -1.33 17.21
CA LEU A 218 5.52 -0.75 15.87
C LEU A 218 4.99 -1.70 14.79
N ASP A 219 5.30 -2.99 14.89
CA ASP A 219 4.79 -4.01 13.96
C ASP A 219 3.26 -4.11 14.03
N ASP A 220 2.69 -4.19 15.23
CA ASP A 220 1.24 -4.20 15.46
C ASP A 220 0.56 -2.97 14.86
N MET A 221 1.20 -1.80 15.00
CA MET A 221 0.71 -0.56 14.39
C MET A 221 0.75 -0.60 12.86
N ALA A 222 1.80 -1.17 12.25
CA ALA A 222 1.84 -1.36 10.80
C ALA A 222 0.77 -2.32 10.31
N ASP A 223 0.50 -3.40 11.06
CA ASP A 223 -0.52 -4.39 10.69
C ASP A 223 -1.94 -3.81 10.72
N VAL A 224 -2.28 -3.00 11.73
CA VAL A 224 -3.59 -2.32 11.77
C VAL A 224 -3.69 -1.23 10.70
N VAL A 225 -2.61 -0.48 10.43
CA VAL A 225 -2.59 0.54 9.37
C VAL A 225 -2.75 -0.07 7.98
N ASN A 226 -2.17 -1.25 7.71
CA ASN A 226 -2.37 -1.92 6.42
C ASN A 226 -3.84 -2.33 6.18
N GLN A 227 -4.62 -2.55 7.25
CA GLN A 227 -6.04 -2.88 7.14
C GLN A 227 -6.91 -1.66 6.82
N THR A 228 -6.42 -0.43 7.01
CA THR A 228 -7.27 0.75 6.81
C THR A 228 -7.58 1.02 5.35
N SER A 229 -6.63 0.80 4.42
CA SER A 229 -6.86 1.10 2.99
C SER A 229 -7.98 0.24 2.39
N PRO A 230 -7.97 -1.10 2.54
CA PRO A 230 -9.06 -1.92 2.00
C PRO A 230 -10.44 -1.52 2.53
N HIS A 231 -10.56 -1.17 3.81
CA HIS A 231 -11.84 -0.72 4.37
C HIS A 231 -12.25 0.68 3.89
N VAL A 232 -11.29 1.56 3.58
CA VAL A 232 -11.58 2.83 2.91
C VAL A 232 -12.07 2.56 1.50
N ASP A 233 -11.40 1.69 0.75
CA ASP A 233 -11.78 1.32 -0.62
C ASP A 233 -13.20 0.72 -0.63
N ASP A 234 -13.48 -0.26 0.23
CA ASP A 234 -14.82 -0.86 0.36
C ASP A 234 -15.89 0.18 0.72
N THR A 235 -15.56 1.12 1.62
CA THR A 235 -16.48 2.22 1.99
C THR A 235 -16.71 3.13 0.79
N VAL A 236 -15.66 3.59 0.11
CA VAL A 236 -15.76 4.50 -1.03
C VAL A 236 -16.47 3.86 -2.21
N LEU A 237 -16.14 2.60 -2.55
CA LEU A 237 -16.79 1.85 -3.62
C LEU A 237 -18.28 1.68 -3.36
N SER A 238 -18.69 1.42 -2.11
CA SER A 238 -20.11 1.33 -1.75
C SER A 238 -20.87 2.64 -1.87
N LEU A 239 -20.18 3.78 -2.04
CA LEU A 239 -20.82 5.07 -2.24
C LEU A 239 -21.21 5.33 -3.69
N TYR A 240 -20.76 4.56 -4.68
CA TYR A 240 -21.16 4.79 -6.08
C TYR A 240 -22.59 4.29 -6.36
N PRO A 241 -23.34 4.94 -7.26
CA PRO A 241 -24.67 4.47 -7.66
C PRO A 241 -24.63 3.13 -8.43
N PRO A 242 -25.69 2.30 -8.33
CA PRO A 242 -26.79 2.42 -7.36
C PRO A 242 -26.31 2.09 -5.94
N MET A 243 -26.57 2.99 -4.98
CA MET A 243 -26.02 2.89 -3.62
C MET A 243 -26.86 1.93 -2.76
N ASP A 244 -26.26 0.86 -2.24
CA ASP A 244 -26.86 0.00 -1.22
C ASP A 244 -26.55 0.54 0.19
N HIS A 245 -27.55 1.13 0.83
CA HIS A 245 -27.44 1.74 2.17
C HIS A 245 -27.03 0.73 3.25
N SER A 246 -27.41 -0.54 3.10
CA SER A 246 -27.00 -1.62 4.01
C SER A 246 -25.52 -1.96 3.85
N ALA A 247 -25.04 -2.02 2.60
CA ALA A 247 -23.61 -2.21 2.30
C ALA A 247 -22.77 -1.04 2.82
N VAL A 248 -23.20 0.21 2.56
CA VAL A 248 -22.53 1.42 3.07
C VAL A 248 -22.42 1.38 4.60
N ARG A 249 -23.53 1.05 5.29
CA ARG A 249 -23.53 0.92 6.75
C ARG A 249 -22.54 -0.14 7.24
N THR A 250 -22.51 -1.29 6.59
CA THR A 250 -21.62 -2.40 6.95
C THR A 250 -20.15 -2.02 6.78
N ASN A 251 -19.80 -1.43 5.64
CA ASN A 251 -18.44 -1.01 5.32
C ASN A 251 -17.96 0.13 6.22
N ALA A 252 -18.83 1.12 6.49
CA ALA A 252 -18.54 2.20 7.43
C ALA A 252 -18.33 1.68 8.86
N LEU A 253 -19.10 0.68 9.30
CA LEU A 253 -18.90 0.03 10.61
C LEU A 253 -17.55 -0.68 10.68
N ALA A 254 -17.18 -1.43 9.64
CA ALA A 254 -15.89 -2.12 9.55
C ALA A 254 -14.72 -1.11 9.61
N LEU A 255 -14.77 -0.05 8.79
CA LEU A 255 -13.78 1.02 8.82
C LEU A 255 -13.69 1.67 10.21
N SER A 256 -14.83 1.99 10.83
CA SER A 256 -14.84 2.56 12.18
C SER A 256 -14.18 1.64 13.21
N GLY A 257 -14.38 0.32 13.10
CA GLY A 257 -13.78 -0.67 13.99
C GLY A 257 -12.25 -0.67 13.89
N VAL A 258 -11.71 -0.65 12.67
CA VAL A 258 -10.26 -0.61 12.46
C VAL A 258 -9.66 0.72 12.93
N LEU A 259 -10.34 1.85 12.72
CA LEU A 259 -9.86 3.15 13.22
C LEU A 259 -9.79 3.20 14.75
N LYS A 260 -10.82 2.70 15.43
CA LYS A 260 -10.85 2.64 16.91
C LYS A 260 -9.73 1.75 17.43
N ASN A 261 -9.55 0.57 16.81
CA ASN A 261 -8.44 -0.32 17.16
C ASN A 261 -7.07 0.38 17.00
N ALA A 262 -6.86 1.08 15.88
CA ALA A 262 -5.62 1.83 15.65
C ALA A 262 -5.40 2.94 16.70
N LEU A 263 -6.46 3.67 17.08
CA LEU A 263 -6.37 4.71 18.12
C LEU A 263 -6.10 4.13 19.51
N ASP A 264 -6.72 3.01 19.88
CA ASP A 264 -6.49 2.32 21.15
C ASP A 264 -5.08 1.72 21.23
N MET A 265 -4.59 1.13 20.14
CA MET A 265 -3.21 0.67 20.02
C MET A 265 -2.24 1.84 20.13
N ALA A 266 -2.50 2.96 19.44
CA ALA A 266 -1.65 4.15 19.54
C ALA A 266 -1.61 4.66 20.99
N LYS A 267 -2.75 4.74 21.66
CA LYS A 267 -2.87 5.20 23.06
C LYS A 267 -2.07 4.35 24.06
N SER A 268 -1.94 3.05 23.80
CA SER A 268 -1.20 2.11 24.65
C SER A 268 0.26 1.92 24.24
N SER A 269 0.69 2.50 23.13
CA SER A 269 2.03 2.34 22.58
C SER A 269 3.05 3.31 23.19
N HIS A 270 4.32 2.92 23.18
CA HIS A 270 5.43 3.72 23.68
C HIS A 270 5.68 5.04 22.93
N PHE A 271 5.12 5.21 21.73
CA PHE A 271 5.31 6.40 20.89
C PHE A 271 4.23 7.47 21.12
N THR A 272 3.30 7.25 22.05
CA THR A 272 2.37 8.29 22.51
C THR A 272 2.65 8.68 23.96
N SER A 273 2.23 9.88 24.32
CA SER A 273 2.42 10.50 25.63
C SER A 273 1.11 11.09 26.15
N GLU A 274 1.08 11.57 27.39
CA GLU A 274 -0.12 12.22 27.94
C GLU A 274 -0.59 13.42 27.10
N ALA A 275 0.35 14.15 26.48
CA ALA A 275 0.03 15.27 25.59
C ALA A 275 -0.78 14.84 24.36
N ASP A 276 -0.66 13.58 23.95
CA ASP A 276 -1.35 13.01 22.79
C ASP A 276 -2.81 12.62 23.09
N SER A 277 -3.18 12.49 24.38
CA SER A 277 -4.52 12.10 24.82
C SER A 277 -5.62 13.00 24.23
N SER A 278 -5.32 14.29 24.06
CA SER A 278 -6.26 15.28 23.52
C SER A 278 -6.68 14.98 22.09
N TRP A 279 -5.73 14.70 21.20
CA TRP A 279 -6.04 14.41 19.80
C TRP A 279 -6.56 12.98 19.62
N LEU A 280 -6.10 12.02 20.44
CA LEU A 280 -6.63 10.66 20.46
C LEU A 280 -8.14 10.68 20.76
N GLN A 281 -8.55 11.38 21.83
CA GLN A 281 -9.95 11.50 22.21
C GLN A 281 -10.76 12.26 21.16
N PHE A 282 -10.20 13.33 20.58
CA PHE A 282 -10.86 14.08 19.53
C PHE A 282 -11.16 13.22 18.29
N LEU A 283 -10.19 12.43 17.84
CA LEU A 283 -10.37 11.55 16.68
C LEU A 283 -11.33 10.40 16.98
N GLN A 284 -11.28 9.84 18.18
CA GLN A 284 -12.24 8.84 18.64
C GLN A 284 -13.68 9.39 18.55
N ASN A 285 -13.91 10.58 19.11
CA ASN A 285 -15.21 11.25 19.06
C ASN A 285 -15.65 11.57 17.62
N ALA A 286 -14.70 11.91 16.73
CA ALA A 286 -15.01 12.17 15.32
C ALA A 286 -15.44 10.89 14.59
N VAL A 287 -14.83 9.75 14.89
CA VAL A 287 -15.25 8.44 14.36
C VAL A 287 -16.65 8.10 14.87
N ASP A 288 -16.89 8.25 16.17
CA ASP A 288 -18.19 7.98 16.81
C ASP A 288 -19.32 8.85 16.23
N HIS A 289 -19.07 10.15 16.08
CA HIS A 289 -20.04 11.08 15.49
C HIS A 289 -20.44 10.71 14.06
N ASN A 290 -19.47 10.34 13.22
CA ASN A 290 -19.76 9.97 11.83
C ASN A 290 -20.52 8.64 11.75
N ILE A 291 -20.14 7.63 12.55
CA ILE A 291 -20.82 6.34 12.51
C ILE A 291 -22.24 6.42 13.09
N ASP A 292 -22.48 7.25 14.09
CA ASP A 292 -23.82 7.48 14.62
C ASP A 292 -24.72 8.16 13.57
N LYS A 293 -24.20 9.10 12.79
CA LYS A 293 -24.92 9.67 11.64
C LYS A 293 -25.23 8.63 10.57
N VAL A 294 -24.26 7.80 10.19
CA VAL A 294 -24.50 6.70 9.22
C VAL A 294 -25.62 5.80 9.73
N ARG A 295 -25.58 5.40 11.00
CA ARG A 295 -26.63 4.57 11.61
C ARG A 295 -28.01 5.23 11.57
N ASN A 296 -28.09 6.52 11.91
CA ASN A 296 -29.38 7.23 11.92
C ASN A 296 -29.98 7.37 10.53
N LEU A 297 -29.14 7.56 9.50
CA LEU A 297 -29.60 7.71 8.11
C LEU A 297 -29.94 6.37 7.43
N THR A 298 -29.43 5.26 7.97
CA THR A 298 -29.63 3.89 7.42
C THR A 298 -30.52 3.02 8.30
N GLN A 299 -31.09 3.59 9.36
CA GLN A 299 -32.19 2.95 10.09
C GLN A 299 -33.45 3.10 9.26
N ASP A 300 -34.05 1.99 8.85
CA ASP A 300 -35.36 1.99 8.21
C ASP A 300 -36.34 2.80 9.06
N HIS A 301 -37.01 3.79 8.46
CA HIS A 301 -38.27 4.31 8.99
C HIS A 301 -39.38 3.25 8.80
N ASN A 302 -39.17 2.03 9.30
CA ASN A 302 -40.20 1.01 9.43
C ASN A 302 -40.93 1.20 10.75
N SER A 303 -41.77 2.23 10.83
CA SER A 303 -42.85 2.36 11.82
C SER A 303 -43.77 3.53 11.45
N SER A 304 -44.73 3.30 10.55
CA SER A 304 -46.10 3.85 10.58
C SER A 304 -46.98 3.10 9.60
#